data_AF-A0A7V3VXE7-F1
#
_entry.id   AF-A0A7V3VXE7-F1
#
_cell.length_a   1.000
_cell.length_b   1.000
_cell.length_c   1.000
_cell.angle_alpha   90.00
_cell.angle_beta   90.00
_cell.angle_gamma   90.00
#
_symmetry.space_group_name_H-M   'P 1'
#
loop_
_entity.id
_entity.type
_entity.pdbx_description
1 polymer ?
#
loop_
_entity_poly.entity_id
_entity_poly.type
_entity_poly.pdbx_seq_one_letter_code
_entity_poly.pdbx_strand_id
1 'polypeptide(L)'
;MTAYFERHIHPIKGGVGKTSLACATAVTLADRGKKVLLVSTDPASNLDEVLRTELGHQPAEVPDVPNLWAMNIDSEAAAREYRERMVGPYRGALPDAVVASMEEQLSGSCTVEIAAFDEFARLLGDRKATAAFDHVIFDTAPTGHTLRLLSLPSAWDGFLAKNTTGTSCLGPLAGLQAQQQLYRNTVRALAAPETTTLILVSRPEAAALAEAERTSQELAALGVNNQHLVINGVFVATDREDSIALAMEQRSRETLNDLPAGLTRLPRTTLPLMPRSLLGANALRAFIRGNSVALSVGRPQQSGTLPTLDGLVDELAAAGRGVILTMGKGGVGKTTVAAAIAVALAERGFPVHLTTTDPAAHVAATVNGELPNLKISRIDPG
;
A
#
# COMPACT_ATOMS: atom_id res chain seq x y z
N MET A 1 13.19 14.49 -3.86
CA MET A 1 12.66 13.17 -4.25
C MET A 1 11.61 12.78 -3.23
N THR A 2 10.42 12.35 -3.66
CA THR A 2 9.28 12.09 -2.76
C THR A 2 8.86 10.63 -2.85
N ALA A 3 8.73 9.90 -1.74
CA ALA A 3 8.41 8.46 -1.72
C ALA A 3 7.32 8.11 -0.67
N TYR A 4 6.38 7.21 -0.99
CA TYR A 4 5.21 6.83 -0.16
C TYR A 4 5.21 5.32 0.25
N PHE A 5 5.29 4.92 1.52
CA PHE A 5 5.58 3.51 1.91
C PHE A 5 4.39 2.53 2.03
N GLU A 6 4.67 1.21 1.96
CA GLU A 6 3.77 0.08 2.31
C GLU A 6 4.55 -1.09 2.95
N ARG A 7 3.97 -1.89 3.88
CA ARG A 7 4.53 -3.18 4.34
C ARG A 7 3.41 -4.21 4.55
N HIS A 8 3.65 -5.47 4.18
CA HIS A 8 2.79 -6.60 4.56
C HIS A 8 3.04 -7.01 6.02
N ILE A 9 2.40 -6.30 6.96
CA ILE A 9 1.45 -6.88 7.93
C ILE A 9 0.40 -5.79 8.10
N HIS A 10 -0.64 -5.89 7.28
CA HIS A 10 -1.72 -4.92 7.04
C HIS A 10 -1.33 -3.72 6.16
N PRO A 11 -1.91 -3.60 4.94
CA PRO A 11 -1.62 -2.50 4.05
C PRO A 11 -1.90 -1.18 4.76
N ILE A 12 -1.09 -0.15 4.51
CA ILE A 12 -1.63 1.21 4.47
C ILE A 12 -2.69 1.15 3.37
N LYS A 13 -3.93 0.89 3.80
CA LYS A 13 -5.03 0.31 3.02
C LYS A 13 -4.96 0.79 1.57
N GLY A 14 -4.90 -0.14 0.61
CA GLY A 14 -5.12 0.21 -0.80
C GLY A 14 -6.37 1.11 -0.87
N GLY A 15 -6.22 2.32 -1.39
CA GLY A 15 -7.29 3.34 -1.40
C GLY A 15 -7.13 4.54 -0.46
N VAL A 16 -6.06 4.67 0.33
CA VAL A 16 -5.82 5.95 1.07
C VAL A 16 -5.52 7.14 0.14
N GLY A 17 -5.20 6.90 -1.14
CA GLY A 17 -4.98 7.94 -2.16
C GLY A 17 -3.51 8.27 -2.47
N LYS A 18 -2.57 7.35 -2.24
CA LYS A 18 -1.13 7.51 -2.54
C LYS A 18 -0.89 7.89 -4.00
N THR A 19 -1.36 7.06 -4.93
CA THR A 19 -1.24 7.27 -6.38
C THR A 19 -1.88 8.60 -6.81
N SER A 20 -3.10 8.90 -6.36
CA SER A 20 -3.76 10.16 -6.70
C SER A 20 -2.98 11.39 -6.21
N LEU A 21 -2.42 11.33 -5.00
CA LEU A 21 -1.60 12.41 -4.45
C LEU A 21 -0.26 12.54 -5.18
N ALA A 22 0.38 11.42 -5.53
CA ALA A 22 1.61 11.39 -6.30
C ALA A 22 1.38 12.02 -7.69
N CYS A 23 0.33 11.62 -8.41
CA CYS A 23 -0.05 12.22 -9.69
C CYS A 23 -0.33 13.72 -9.55
N ALA A 24 -1.12 14.13 -8.55
CA ALA A 24 -1.47 15.53 -8.39
C ALA A 24 -0.26 16.40 -8.02
N THR A 25 0.66 15.88 -7.22
CA THR A 25 1.94 16.52 -6.91
C THR A 25 2.80 16.63 -8.17
N ALA A 26 2.90 15.56 -8.96
CA ALA A 26 3.68 15.52 -10.19
C ALA A 26 3.18 16.55 -11.21
N VAL A 27 1.87 16.57 -11.46
CA VAL A 27 1.21 17.55 -12.34
C VAL A 27 1.46 18.97 -11.86
N THR A 28 1.33 19.23 -10.55
CA THR A 28 1.53 20.57 -10.00
C THR A 28 2.98 21.06 -10.15
N LEU A 29 3.96 20.18 -9.97
CA LEU A 29 5.37 20.53 -10.15
C LEU A 29 5.69 20.76 -11.63
N ALA A 30 5.16 19.92 -12.52
CA ALA A 30 5.30 20.05 -13.96
C ALA A 30 4.68 21.36 -14.49
N ASP A 31 3.48 21.70 -14.02
CA ASP A 31 2.80 22.98 -14.31
C ASP A 31 3.61 24.20 -13.81
N ARG A 32 4.50 24.02 -12.82
CA ARG A 32 5.44 25.05 -12.32
C ARG A 32 6.77 25.05 -13.08
N GLY A 33 6.86 24.35 -14.20
CA GLY A 33 8.04 24.30 -15.08
C GLY A 33 9.15 23.35 -14.61
N LYS A 34 8.87 22.45 -13.66
CA LYS A 34 9.83 21.42 -13.24
C LYS A 34 9.76 20.19 -14.13
N LYS A 35 10.90 19.58 -14.43
CA LYS A 35 10.95 18.25 -15.06
C LYS A 35 10.72 17.18 -14.01
N VAL A 36 9.64 16.42 -14.16
CA VAL A 36 9.20 15.46 -13.15
C VAL A 36 9.13 14.06 -13.74
N LEU A 37 9.70 13.08 -13.04
CA LEU A 37 9.48 11.67 -13.30
C LEU A 37 8.59 11.08 -12.21
N LEU A 38 7.44 10.52 -12.60
CA LEU A 38 6.54 9.76 -11.74
C LEU A 38 6.73 8.27 -11.97
N VAL A 39 6.99 7.53 -10.88
CA VAL A 39 7.33 6.11 -10.92
C VAL A 39 6.32 5.34 -10.08
N SER A 40 5.68 4.34 -10.66
CA SER A 40 4.91 3.35 -9.91
C SER A 40 5.74 2.10 -9.70
N THR A 41 5.71 1.55 -8.49
CA THR A 41 6.29 0.24 -8.16
C THR A 41 5.22 -0.79 -7.78
N ASP A 42 3.95 -0.38 -7.76
CA ASP A 42 2.84 -1.26 -7.39
C ASP A 42 2.34 -1.99 -8.65
N PRO A 43 2.42 -3.33 -8.71
CA PRO A 43 1.91 -4.11 -9.84
C PRO A 43 0.38 -3.98 -10.01
N ALA A 44 -0.34 -3.53 -8.98
CA ALA A 44 -1.76 -3.23 -9.05
C ALA A 44 -2.07 -1.73 -9.22
N SER A 45 -1.04 -0.91 -9.52
CA SER A 45 -1.22 0.52 -9.72
C SER A 45 -2.12 0.81 -10.92
N ASN A 46 -2.96 1.82 -10.78
CA ASN A 46 -3.82 2.33 -11.84
C ASN A 46 -3.30 3.68 -12.37
N LEU A 47 -1.97 3.87 -12.35
CA LEU A 47 -1.33 5.10 -12.79
C LEU A 47 -1.74 5.46 -14.23
N ASP A 48 -1.79 4.46 -15.10
CA ASP A 48 -2.17 4.57 -16.51
C ASP A 48 -3.60 5.09 -16.68
N GLU A 49 -4.53 4.64 -15.83
CA GLU A 49 -5.92 5.11 -15.83
C GLU A 49 -6.03 6.55 -15.31
N VAL A 50 -5.29 6.88 -14.25
CA VAL A 50 -5.28 8.20 -13.64
C VAL A 50 -4.69 9.24 -14.59
N LEU A 51 -3.61 8.89 -15.30
CA LEU A 51 -2.94 9.76 -16.27
C LEU A 51 -3.49 9.64 -17.70
N ARG A 52 -4.33 8.63 -17.97
CA ARG A 52 -4.84 8.27 -19.31
C ARG A 52 -3.73 8.08 -20.34
N THR A 53 -2.67 7.40 -19.93
CA THR A 53 -1.48 7.15 -20.74
C THR A 53 -1.04 5.70 -20.50
N GLU A 54 -0.80 4.92 -21.55
CA GLU A 54 -0.22 3.58 -21.40
C GLU A 54 1.24 3.70 -20.97
N LEU A 55 1.61 3.11 -19.84
CA LEU A 55 2.97 3.22 -19.30
C LEU A 55 3.69 1.88 -19.31
N GLY A 56 4.94 1.92 -19.77
CA GLY A 56 5.86 0.78 -19.70
C GLY A 56 6.99 1.02 -18.71
N HIS A 57 8.03 0.19 -18.84
CA HIS A 57 9.26 0.26 -18.05
C HIS A 57 10.19 1.43 -18.41
N GLN A 58 9.96 2.10 -19.55
CA GLN A 58 10.70 3.30 -19.93
C GLN A 58 9.88 4.55 -19.62
N PRO A 59 10.51 5.65 -19.16
CA PRO A 59 9.84 6.94 -19.00
C PRO A 59 9.16 7.40 -20.30
N ALA A 60 7.85 7.61 -20.24
CA ALA A 60 7.04 8.16 -21.34
C ALA A 60 6.51 9.55 -20.95
N GLU A 61 6.44 10.47 -21.91
CA GLU A 61 5.83 11.79 -21.71
C GLU A 61 4.33 11.66 -21.50
N VAL A 62 3.78 12.39 -20.53
CA VAL A 62 2.33 12.47 -20.30
C VAL A 62 1.75 13.54 -21.25
N PRO A 63 0.89 13.17 -22.22
CA PRO A 63 0.51 14.06 -23.32
C PRO A 63 -0.10 15.42 -22.88
N ASP A 64 -0.90 15.42 -21.81
CA ASP A 64 -1.64 16.60 -21.35
C ASP A 64 -0.90 17.43 -20.27
N VAL A 65 0.36 17.06 -19.96
CA VAL A 65 1.14 17.66 -18.88
C VAL A 65 2.60 17.84 -19.31
N PRO A 66 2.96 18.99 -19.90
CA PRO A 66 4.33 19.29 -20.27
C PRO A 66 5.29 19.15 -19.09
N ASN A 67 6.49 18.63 -19.34
CA ASN A 67 7.51 18.34 -18.34
C ASN A 67 7.18 17.23 -17.33
N LEU A 68 6.15 16.42 -17.58
CA LEU A 68 5.87 15.22 -16.80
C LEU A 68 6.16 13.96 -17.61
N TRP A 69 6.99 13.09 -17.05
CA TRP A 69 7.21 11.74 -17.51
C TRP A 69 6.67 10.76 -16.48
N ALA A 70 6.18 9.62 -16.93
CA ALA A 70 5.73 8.54 -16.07
C ALA A 70 6.25 7.19 -16.53
N MET A 71 6.43 6.26 -15.60
CA MET A 71 6.79 4.87 -15.88
C MET A 71 6.24 3.93 -14.81
N ASN A 72 6.02 2.67 -15.21
CA ASN A 72 5.69 1.58 -14.30
C ASN A 72 6.89 0.64 -14.19
N ILE A 73 7.27 0.29 -12.97
CA ILE A 73 8.20 -0.82 -12.75
C ILE A 73 7.40 -2.12 -12.88
N ASP A 74 7.62 -2.84 -13.96
CA ASP A 74 7.08 -4.19 -14.13
C ASP A 74 7.93 -5.18 -13.33
N SER A 75 7.51 -5.42 -12.09
CA SER A 75 8.17 -6.33 -11.15
C SER A 75 8.26 -7.77 -11.67
N GLU A 76 7.32 -8.22 -12.50
CA GLU A 76 7.32 -9.57 -13.07
C GLU A 76 8.30 -9.67 -14.24
N ALA A 77 8.33 -8.65 -15.12
CA ALA A 77 9.35 -8.57 -16.16
C ALA A 77 10.75 -8.45 -15.55
N ALA A 78 10.94 -7.61 -14.53
CA ALA A 78 12.21 -7.47 -13.83
C ALA A 78 12.64 -8.78 -13.16
N ALA A 79 11.72 -9.52 -12.53
CA ALA A 79 12.02 -10.83 -11.95
C ALA A 79 12.38 -11.89 -13.00
N ARG A 80 11.74 -11.84 -14.18
CA ARG A 80 12.04 -12.71 -15.32
C ARG A 80 13.43 -12.42 -15.89
N GLU A 81 13.77 -11.15 -16.08
CA GLU A 81 15.10 -10.73 -16.53
C GLU A 81 16.18 -11.10 -15.50
N TYR A 82 15.91 -10.88 -14.21
CA TYR A 82 16.79 -11.30 -13.12
C TYR A 82 17.07 -12.80 -13.15
N ARG A 83 16.02 -13.61 -13.30
CA ARG A 83 16.12 -15.07 -13.41
C ARG A 83 16.90 -15.48 -14.65
N GLU A 84 16.65 -14.85 -15.79
CA GLU A 84 17.36 -15.11 -17.03
C GLU A 84 18.86 -14.82 -16.89
N ARG A 85 19.22 -13.70 -16.24
CA ARG A 85 20.62 -13.35 -15.95
C ARG A 85 21.31 -14.38 -15.05
N MET A 86 20.59 -14.92 -14.07
CA MET A 86 21.14 -15.87 -13.09
C MET A 86 21.18 -17.32 -13.60
N VAL A 87 20.18 -17.74 -14.39
CA VAL A 87 20.02 -19.13 -14.84
C VAL A 87 20.51 -19.34 -16.27
N GLY A 88 20.35 -18.33 -17.14
CA GLY A 88 20.71 -18.37 -18.56
C GLY A 88 22.11 -18.92 -18.83
N PRO A 89 23.17 -18.48 -18.11
CA PRO A 89 24.53 -19.00 -18.29
C PRO A 89 24.70 -20.50 -18.01
N TYR A 90 23.78 -21.11 -17.27
CA TYR A 90 23.82 -22.53 -16.91
C TYR A 90 22.97 -23.42 -17.81
N ARG A 91 22.08 -22.85 -18.65
CA ARG A 91 21.28 -23.62 -19.60
C ARG A 91 22.19 -24.28 -20.63
N GLY A 92 22.11 -25.60 -20.75
CA GLY A 92 23.00 -26.41 -21.61
C GLY A 92 24.38 -26.71 -21.01
N ALA A 93 24.72 -26.15 -19.83
CA ALA A 93 25.96 -26.46 -19.10
C ALA A 93 25.72 -27.37 -17.89
N LEU A 94 24.52 -27.32 -17.30
CA LEU A 94 24.08 -28.18 -16.19
C LEU A 94 22.91 -29.09 -16.63
N PRO A 95 22.65 -30.19 -15.89
CA PRO A 95 21.48 -31.03 -16.16
C PRO A 95 20.17 -30.25 -16.03
N ASP A 96 19.20 -30.54 -16.90
CA ASP A 96 17.91 -29.82 -16.97
C ASP A 96 17.17 -29.80 -15.62
N ALA A 97 17.25 -30.87 -14.83
CA ALA A 97 16.64 -30.95 -13.51
C ALA A 97 17.24 -29.94 -12.51
N VAL A 98 18.54 -29.63 -12.63
CA VAL A 98 19.23 -28.65 -11.79
C VAL A 98 18.81 -27.24 -12.21
N VAL A 99 18.77 -26.97 -13.51
CA VAL A 99 18.31 -25.70 -14.08
C VAL A 99 16.86 -25.41 -13.67
N ALA A 100 15.96 -26.40 -13.80
CA ALA A 100 14.57 -26.27 -13.39
C ALA A 100 14.41 -25.98 -11.89
N SER A 101 15.21 -26.64 -11.04
CA SER A 101 15.24 -26.35 -9.60
C SER A 101 15.71 -24.93 -9.30
N MET A 102 16.66 -24.38 -10.07
CA MET A 102 17.13 -23.00 -9.91
C MET A 102 16.06 -22.00 -10.37
N GLU A 103 15.37 -22.26 -11.48
CA GLU A 103 14.27 -21.42 -11.95
C GLU A 103 13.14 -21.35 -10.93
N GLU A 104 12.77 -22.49 -10.33
CA GLU A 104 11.72 -22.56 -9.30
C GLU A 104 12.08 -21.75 -8.05
N GLN A 105 13.31 -21.87 -7.56
CA GLN A 105 13.79 -21.08 -6.41
C GLN A 105 13.77 -19.57 -6.67
N LEU A 106 13.86 -19.14 -7.94
CA LEU A 106 13.82 -17.74 -8.36
C LEU A 106 12.42 -17.30 -8.84
N SER A 107 11.42 -18.18 -8.85
CA SER A 107 10.02 -17.86 -9.21
C SER A 107 9.20 -17.25 -8.08
N GLY A 108 9.70 -17.29 -6.84
CA GLY A 108 8.93 -16.89 -5.66
C GLY A 108 8.61 -15.40 -5.59
N SER A 109 7.61 -15.05 -4.79
CA SER A 109 7.23 -13.66 -4.48
C SER A 109 8.40 -12.82 -3.96
N CYS A 110 9.35 -13.44 -3.24
CA CYS A 110 10.58 -12.80 -2.78
C CYS A 110 11.44 -12.28 -3.94
N THR A 111 11.52 -12.99 -5.07
CA THR A 111 12.29 -12.54 -6.24
C THR A 111 11.63 -11.33 -6.90
N VAL A 112 10.30 -11.34 -7.00
CA VAL A 112 9.53 -10.22 -7.56
C VAL A 112 9.72 -8.95 -6.72
N GLU A 113 9.69 -9.07 -5.39
CA GLU A 113 9.96 -7.95 -4.50
C GLU A 113 11.40 -7.42 -4.60
N ILE A 114 12.39 -8.30 -4.70
CA ILE A 114 13.80 -7.90 -4.87
C ILE A 114 14.02 -7.23 -6.22
N ALA A 115 13.41 -7.73 -7.29
CA ALA A 115 13.54 -7.15 -8.63
C ALA A 115 12.89 -5.77 -8.72
N ALA A 116 11.69 -5.60 -8.14
CA ALA A 116 11.05 -4.29 -8.01
C ALA A 116 11.92 -3.30 -7.22
N PHE A 117 12.55 -3.80 -6.15
CA PHE A 117 13.47 -3.01 -5.35
C PHE A 117 14.74 -2.61 -6.11
N ASP A 118 15.26 -3.46 -6.99
CA ASP A 118 16.47 -3.17 -7.75
C ASP A 118 16.28 -1.95 -8.67
N GLU A 119 15.14 -1.88 -9.36
CA GLU A 119 14.79 -0.71 -10.17
C GLU A 119 14.57 0.54 -9.31
N PHE A 120 13.91 0.40 -8.16
CA PHE A 120 13.80 1.49 -7.18
C PHE A 120 15.18 1.98 -6.73
N ALA A 121 16.09 1.05 -6.41
CA ALA A 121 17.43 1.33 -5.96
C ALA A 121 18.27 1.98 -7.07
N ARG A 122 18.09 1.58 -8.33
CA ARG A 122 18.73 2.22 -9.48
C ARG A 122 18.29 3.67 -9.60
N LEU A 123 17.00 3.95 -9.57
CA LEU A 123 16.46 5.30 -9.73
C LEU A 123 16.86 6.23 -8.56
N LEU A 124 16.94 5.71 -7.34
CA LEU A 124 17.26 6.50 -6.15
C LEU A 124 18.76 6.57 -5.82
N GLY A 125 19.48 5.47 -6.01
CA GLY A 125 20.89 5.31 -5.66
C GLY A 125 21.88 5.71 -6.75
N ASP A 126 21.44 5.76 -8.03
CA ASP A 126 22.25 6.26 -9.15
C ASP A 126 21.76 7.63 -9.63
N ARG A 127 22.50 8.69 -9.25
CA ARG A 127 22.21 10.06 -9.67
C ARG A 127 22.19 10.26 -11.17
N LYS A 128 22.92 9.44 -11.94
CA LYS A 128 22.92 9.55 -13.41
C LYS A 128 21.60 9.08 -14.01
N ALA A 129 20.96 8.08 -13.41
CA ALA A 129 19.70 7.52 -13.88
C ALA A 129 18.55 8.55 -13.89
N THR A 130 18.63 9.56 -13.03
CA THR A 130 17.57 10.57 -12.84
C THR A 130 18.04 12.00 -13.10
N ALA A 131 19.25 12.19 -13.63
CA ALA A 131 19.87 13.51 -13.84
C ALA A 131 19.09 14.44 -14.78
N ALA A 132 18.20 13.90 -15.61
CA ALA A 132 17.36 14.68 -16.53
C ALA A 132 16.15 15.35 -15.85
N PHE A 133 15.86 15.00 -14.60
CA PHE A 133 14.66 15.43 -13.88
C PHE A 133 15.02 16.26 -12.64
N ASP A 134 14.23 17.30 -12.38
CA ASP A 134 14.32 18.08 -11.14
C ASP A 134 13.75 17.31 -9.95
N HIS A 135 12.70 16.51 -10.20
CA HIS A 135 12.02 15.73 -9.18
C HIS A 135 11.70 14.33 -9.69
N VAL A 136 11.92 13.35 -8.82
CA VAL A 136 11.42 11.99 -9.00
C VAL A 136 10.45 11.69 -7.86
N ILE A 137 9.27 11.18 -8.21
CA ILE A 137 8.19 10.87 -7.28
C ILE A 137 7.89 9.38 -7.44
N PHE A 138 7.97 8.63 -6.34
CA PHE A 138 7.53 7.23 -6.32
C PHE A 138 6.17 7.18 -5.66
N ASP A 139 5.16 6.65 -6.35
CA ASP A 139 3.79 6.50 -5.83
C ASP A 139 3.70 5.55 -4.63
N THR A 140 4.66 4.63 -4.59
CA THR A 140 4.84 3.59 -3.59
C THR A 140 6.34 3.43 -3.36
N ALA A 141 6.72 3.21 -2.12
CA ALA A 141 8.08 3.08 -1.66
C ALA A 141 8.22 1.68 -1.04
N PRO A 142 9.42 1.11 -1.14
CA PRO A 142 9.65 -0.29 -0.79
C PRO A 142 9.40 -0.55 0.68
N THR A 143 9.04 -1.78 1.02
CA THR A 143 8.60 -2.06 2.39
C THR A 143 9.71 -1.94 3.42
N GLY A 144 9.32 -1.70 4.69
CA GLY A 144 10.24 -1.72 5.83
C GLY A 144 10.96 -3.08 5.99
N HIS A 145 10.39 -4.19 5.48
CA HIS A 145 11.10 -5.48 5.44
C HIS A 145 12.22 -5.46 4.41
N THR A 146 11.91 -5.03 3.19
CA THR A 146 12.86 -4.91 2.08
C THR A 146 14.01 -3.97 2.45
N LEU A 147 13.70 -2.83 3.09
CA LEU A 147 14.72 -1.93 3.62
C LEU A 147 15.54 -2.56 4.75
N ARG A 148 14.91 -3.30 5.67
CA ARG A 148 15.63 -3.98 6.77
C ARG A 148 16.58 -5.06 6.25
N LEU A 149 16.14 -5.91 5.32
CA LEU A 149 16.96 -6.95 4.69
C LEU A 149 18.26 -6.37 4.11
N LEU A 150 18.20 -5.17 3.55
CA LEU A 150 19.34 -4.51 2.92
C LEU A 150 20.15 -3.64 3.87
N SER A 151 19.55 -3.20 4.98
CA SER A 151 20.22 -2.43 6.04
C SER A 151 21.11 -3.27 6.96
N LEU A 152 20.95 -4.61 6.98
CA LEU A 152 21.70 -5.53 7.84
C LEU A 152 23.15 -5.68 7.33
N PRO A 153 24.17 -5.02 7.91
CA PRO A 153 25.54 -5.11 7.40
C PRO A 153 26.16 -6.49 7.67
N SER A 154 25.75 -7.15 8.76
CA SER A 154 26.27 -8.45 9.21
C SER A 154 25.74 -9.65 8.43
N ALA A 155 24.65 -9.50 7.67
CA ALA A 155 24.10 -10.56 6.82
C ALA A 155 24.92 -10.75 5.52
N TRP A 156 25.65 -9.74 5.07
CA TRP A 156 26.41 -9.83 3.81
C TRP A 156 27.76 -10.52 4.00
N ASP A 157 28.48 -10.17 5.06
CA ASP A 157 29.86 -10.66 5.26
C ASP A 157 29.89 -12.05 5.96
N GLY A 158 28.95 -12.34 6.86
CA GLY A 158 28.96 -13.57 7.68
C GLY A 158 27.96 -14.67 7.27
N PHE A 159 26.83 -14.30 6.64
CA PHE A 159 25.72 -15.23 6.36
C PHE A 159 25.87 -15.95 5.02
N LEU A 160 26.41 -15.27 3.99
CA LEU A 160 26.77 -15.88 2.70
C LEU A 160 27.90 -16.91 2.82
N ALA A 161 28.76 -16.80 3.84
CA ALA A 161 29.85 -17.73 4.09
C ALA A 161 29.41 -19.00 4.87
N LYS A 162 28.23 -19.00 5.51
CA LYS A 162 27.86 -20.04 6.50
C LYS A 162 26.56 -20.81 6.24
N ASN A 163 25.71 -20.41 5.29
CA ASN A 163 24.42 -21.07 5.07
C ASN A 163 24.36 -21.85 3.75
N THR A 164 24.84 -23.09 3.78
CA THR A 164 24.55 -24.12 2.77
C THR A 164 23.27 -24.91 3.04
N THR A 165 22.61 -24.69 4.19
CA THR A 165 21.44 -25.47 4.61
C THR A 165 20.48 -24.61 5.44
N GLY A 166 19.42 -24.10 4.83
CA GLY A 166 18.24 -23.62 5.57
C GLY A 166 17.80 -22.18 5.31
N THR A 167 17.25 -21.91 4.13
CA THR A 167 16.02 -21.13 3.87
C THR A 167 15.85 -20.98 2.36
N SER A 168 14.73 -21.47 1.81
CA SER A 168 14.49 -21.64 0.37
C SER A 168 14.42 -20.35 -0.47
N CYS A 169 14.63 -19.18 0.13
CA CYS A 169 14.43 -17.86 -0.48
C CYS A 169 15.73 -17.06 -0.67
N LEU A 170 16.90 -17.66 -0.43
CA LEU A 170 18.18 -16.94 -0.40
C LEU A 170 18.97 -16.94 -1.73
N GLY A 171 18.53 -17.71 -2.74
CA GLY A 171 19.14 -17.75 -4.07
C GLY A 171 19.38 -16.37 -4.72
N PRO A 172 18.49 -15.37 -4.54
CA PRO A 172 18.72 -14.02 -5.04
C PRO A 172 19.91 -13.29 -4.41
N LEU A 173 20.34 -13.60 -3.19
CA LEU A 173 21.37 -12.81 -2.48
C LEU A 173 22.77 -12.88 -3.12
N ALA A 174 23.11 -13.98 -3.82
CA ALA A 174 24.40 -14.13 -4.49
C ALA A 174 24.58 -13.12 -5.65
N GLY A 175 23.50 -12.78 -6.37
CA GLY A 175 23.53 -11.75 -7.42
C GLY A 175 23.68 -10.32 -6.89
N LEU A 176 23.36 -10.11 -5.60
CA LEU A 176 23.32 -8.78 -4.98
C LEU A 176 24.70 -8.27 -4.52
N GLN A 177 25.74 -9.13 -4.48
CA GLN A 177 27.10 -8.69 -4.11
C GLN A 177 27.65 -7.60 -5.05
N ALA A 178 27.39 -7.72 -6.36
CA ALA A 178 27.79 -6.72 -7.35
C ALA A 178 27.02 -5.39 -7.20
N GLN A 179 25.82 -5.43 -6.62
CA GLN A 179 24.92 -4.29 -6.41
C GLN A 179 24.95 -3.77 -4.97
N GLN A 180 25.83 -4.29 -4.10
CA GLN A 180 25.92 -3.89 -2.69
C GLN A 180 26.16 -2.38 -2.54
N GLN A 181 26.99 -1.80 -3.40
CA GLN A 181 27.25 -0.36 -3.40
C GLN A 181 26.00 0.44 -3.79
N LEU A 182 25.20 -0.05 -4.74
CA LEU A 182 23.95 0.59 -5.14
C LEU A 182 22.98 0.62 -3.95
N TYR A 183 22.77 -0.50 -3.26
CA TYR A 183 21.87 -0.54 -2.11
C TYR A 183 22.33 0.32 -0.94
N ARG A 184 23.64 0.36 -0.66
CA ARG A 184 24.19 1.30 0.33
C ARG A 184 23.92 2.76 -0.07
N ASN A 185 24.06 3.09 -1.35
CA ASN A 185 23.74 4.42 -1.85
C ASN A 185 22.25 4.72 -1.72
N THR A 186 21.37 3.75 -2.03
CA THR A 186 19.92 3.87 -1.92
C THR A 186 19.48 4.13 -0.47
N VAL A 187 20.00 3.36 0.50
CA VAL A 187 19.69 3.58 1.93
C VAL A 187 20.19 4.94 2.39
N ARG A 188 21.38 5.37 1.98
CA ARG A 188 21.89 6.71 2.27
C ARG A 188 21.03 7.81 1.65
N ALA A 189 20.62 7.64 0.40
CA ALA A 189 19.76 8.58 -0.30
C ALA A 189 18.37 8.66 0.35
N LEU A 190 17.80 7.54 0.81
CA LEU A 190 16.56 7.51 1.58
C LEU A 190 16.66 8.29 2.90
N ALA A 191 17.77 8.12 3.62
CA ALA A 191 18.00 8.78 4.90
C ALA A 191 18.44 10.24 4.79
N ALA A 192 18.80 10.71 3.59
CA ALA A 192 19.30 12.06 3.33
C ALA A 192 18.13 13.08 3.25
N PRO A 193 17.91 13.91 4.29
CA PRO A 193 16.78 14.85 4.34
C PRO A 193 16.83 15.93 3.26
N GLU A 194 18.02 16.27 2.75
CA GLU A 194 18.24 17.27 1.71
C GLU A 194 17.80 16.81 0.32
N THR A 195 17.72 15.49 0.08
CA THR A 195 17.37 14.92 -1.23
C THR A 195 16.06 14.15 -1.20
N THR A 196 15.68 13.58 -0.05
CA THR A 196 14.53 12.70 0.07
C THR A 196 13.57 13.20 1.13
N THR A 197 12.29 13.25 0.76
CA THR A 197 11.17 13.52 1.65
C THR A 197 10.20 12.35 1.60
N LEU A 198 9.85 11.85 2.77
CA LEU A 198 8.84 10.84 2.94
C LEU A 198 7.47 11.48 3.08
N ILE A 199 6.46 10.97 2.38
CA ILE A 199 5.07 11.36 2.65
C ILE A 199 4.28 10.15 3.14
N LEU A 200 3.79 10.24 4.37
CA LEU A 200 2.87 9.28 4.96
C LEU A 200 1.44 9.70 4.61
N VAL A 201 0.74 8.92 3.79
CA VAL A 201 -0.65 9.19 3.44
C VAL A 201 -1.55 8.33 4.30
N SER A 202 -2.46 8.96 5.03
CA SER A 202 -3.42 8.29 5.90
C SER A 202 -4.83 8.88 5.74
N ARG A 203 -5.80 8.30 6.44
CA ARG A 203 -7.20 8.73 6.51
C ARG A 203 -7.51 9.14 7.95
N PRO A 204 -8.55 9.94 8.20
CA PRO A 204 -9.02 10.25 9.56
C PRO A 204 -9.77 9.04 10.17
N GLU A 205 -9.07 7.91 10.29
CA GLU A 205 -9.55 6.64 10.85
C GLU A 205 -8.47 6.10 11.81
N ALA A 206 -8.87 5.70 13.01
CA ALA A 206 -7.94 5.25 14.06
C ALA A 206 -6.99 4.15 13.57
N ALA A 207 -7.51 3.13 12.87
CA ALA A 207 -6.68 2.05 12.32
C ALA A 207 -5.68 2.52 11.27
N ALA A 208 -6.05 3.50 10.42
CA ALA A 208 -5.16 4.04 9.39
C ALA A 208 -4.06 4.92 10.01
N LEU A 209 -4.37 5.66 11.07
CA LEU A 209 -3.41 6.48 11.79
C LEU A 209 -2.45 5.64 12.65
N ALA A 210 -2.94 4.59 13.30
CA ALA A 210 -2.10 3.65 14.04
C ALA A 210 -1.06 2.99 13.12
N GLU A 211 -1.45 2.65 11.89
CA GLU A 211 -0.53 2.08 10.91
C GLU A 211 0.48 3.10 10.37
N ALA A 212 0.05 4.34 10.17
CA ALA A 212 0.96 5.43 9.81
C ALA A 212 1.98 5.73 10.93
N GLU A 213 1.57 5.71 12.21
CA GLU A 213 2.47 5.84 13.37
C GLU A 213 3.53 4.73 13.39
N ARG A 214 3.09 3.47 13.26
CA ARG A 214 4.00 2.33 13.20
C ARG A 214 5.01 2.50 12.07
N THR A 215 4.54 2.82 10.87
CA THR A 215 5.38 3.02 9.68
C THR A 215 6.37 4.18 9.89
N SER A 216 5.90 5.30 10.46
CA SER A 216 6.73 6.45 10.80
C SER A 216 7.90 6.05 11.71
N GLN A 217 7.63 5.30 12.78
CA GLN A 217 8.62 4.82 13.74
C GLN A 217 9.63 3.85 13.10
N GLU A 218 9.15 2.90 12.28
CA GLU A 218 10.03 1.94 11.60
C GLU A 218 11.00 2.64 10.64
N LEU A 219 10.54 3.65 9.91
CA LEU A 219 11.35 4.42 8.97
C LEU A 219 12.32 5.37 9.68
N ALA A 220 11.89 5.97 10.78
CA ALA A 220 12.77 6.78 11.63
C ALA A 220 13.92 5.92 12.21
N ALA A 221 13.64 4.68 12.62
CA ALA A 221 14.65 3.73 13.07
C ALA A 221 15.68 3.37 11.98
N LEU A 222 15.34 3.53 10.70
CA LEU A 222 16.23 3.37 9.56
C LEU A 222 16.95 4.67 9.16
N GLY A 223 16.76 5.77 9.91
CA GLY A 223 17.36 7.08 9.64
C GLY A 223 16.54 7.97 8.71
N VAL A 224 15.38 7.53 8.24
CA VAL A 224 14.48 8.31 7.35
C VAL A 224 13.64 9.25 8.19
N ASN A 225 14.22 10.39 8.58
CA ASN A 225 13.60 11.34 9.52
C ASN A 225 12.85 12.49 8.83
N ASN A 226 13.08 12.74 7.55
CA ASN A 226 12.37 13.79 6.80
C ASN A 226 10.98 13.30 6.35
N GLN A 227 10.03 13.28 7.28
CA GLN A 227 8.69 12.77 7.04
C GLN A 227 7.61 13.86 7.12
N HIS A 228 6.60 13.76 6.25
CA HIS A 228 5.42 14.62 6.22
C HIS A 228 4.15 13.76 6.27
N LEU A 229 3.17 14.14 7.08
CA LEU A 229 1.89 13.46 7.19
C LEU A 229 0.84 14.13 6.31
N VAL A 230 0.21 13.38 5.41
CA VAL A 230 -0.96 13.82 4.65
C VAL A 230 -2.18 13.04 5.09
N ILE A 231 -3.16 13.73 5.66
CA ILE A 231 -4.47 13.17 5.97
C ILE A 231 -5.39 13.43 4.78
N ASN A 232 -5.65 12.38 4.00
CA ASN A 232 -6.49 12.46 2.82
C ASN A 232 -7.97 12.22 3.13
N GLY A 233 -8.83 12.84 2.33
CA GLY A 233 -10.28 12.75 2.35
C GLY A 233 -10.93 13.03 3.69
N VAL A 234 -10.53 14.14 4.30
CA VAL A 234 -11.26 14.73 5.43
C VAL A 234 -12.63 15.17 4.95
N PHE A 235 -13.67 14.60 5.55
CA PHE A 235 -15.05 14.94 5.24
C PHE A 235 -15.52 16.13 6.09
N VAL A 236 -16.20 17.08 5.46
CA VAL A 236 -16.85 18.21 6.14
C VAL A 236 -18.30 18.23 5.69
N ALA A 237 -19.23 18.17 6.64
CA ALA A 237 -20.66 18.19 6.35
C ALA A 237 -21.05 19.58 5.80
N THR A 238 -21.56 19.60 4.58
CA THR A 238 -22.08 20.82 3.93
C THR A 238 -23.55 21.06 4.28
N ASP A 239 -24.34 19.98 4.38
CA ASP A 239 -25.67 19.99 4.95
C ASP A 239 -25.57 19.72 6.47
N ARG A 240 -26.12 20.63 7.28
CA ARG A 240 -26.11 20.54 8.74
C ARG A 240 -27.35 19.85 9.30
N GLU A 241 -28.34 19.52 8.47
CA GLU A 241 -29.53 18.77 8.88
C GLU A 241 -29.35 17.25 8.68
N ASP A 242 -28.32 16.82 7.93
CA ASP A 242 -27.98 15.42 7.75
C ASP A 242 -27.22 14.87 8.96
N SER A 243 -27.93 14.09 9.79
CA SER A 243 -27.37 13.48 11.00
C SER A 243 -26.25 12.48 10.73
N ILE A 244 -26.26 11.79 9.58
CA ILE A 244 -25.19 10.86 9.18
C ILE A 244 -23.94 11.64 8.77
N ALA A 245 -24.11 12.71 7.97
CA ALA A 245 -23.00 13.57 7.59
C ALA A 245 -22.33 14.20 8.81
N LEU A 246 -23.12 14.69 9.78
CA LEU A 246 -22.61 15.21 11.04
C LEU A 246 -21.84 14.15 11.85
N ALA A 247 -22.37 12.92 11.93
CA ALA A 247 -21.70 11.82 12.63
C ALA A 247 -20.37 11.43 11.94
N MET A 248 -20.31 11.45 10.61
CA MET A 248 -19.08 11.19 9.86
C MET A 248 -18.01 12.28 10.10
N GLU A 249 -18.41 13.55 10.08
CA GLU A 249 -17.52 14.67 10.39
C GLU A 249 -16.99 14.57 11.84
N GLN A 250 -17.89 14.32 12.80
CA GLN A 250 -17.55 14.23 14.21
C GLN A 250 -16.57 13.08 14.50
N ARG A 251 -16.81 11.88 13.96
CA ARG A 251 -15.90 10.73 14.09
C ARG A 251 -14.52 11.03 13.51
N SER A 252 -14.46 11.71 12.37
CA SER A 252 -13.21 12.17 11.76
C SER A 252 -12.49 13.17 12.68
N ARG A 253 -13.22 14.13 13.25
CA ARG A 253 -12.66 15.15 14.15
C ARG A 253 -12.12 14.57 15.45
N GLU A 254 -12.85 13.67 16.10
CA GLU A 254 -12.41 12.96 17.31
C GLU A 254 -11.11 12.22 17.06
N THR A 255 -11.06 11.47 15.95
CA THR A 255 -9.87 10.72 15.54
C THR A 255 -8.66 11.63 15.27
N LEU A 256 -8.87 12.82 14.68
CA LEU A 256 -7.79 13.78 14.41
C LEU A 256 -7.35 14.57 15.64
N ASN A 257 -8.20 14.68 16.66
CA ASN A 257 -7.85 15.27 17.95
C ASN A 257 -7.01 14.30 18.79
N ASP A 258 -7.24 13.00 18.65
CA ASP A 258 -6.48 11.93 19.33
C ASP A 258 -5.43 11.31 18.40
N LEU A 259 -4.57 12.15 17.83
CA LEU A 259 -3.49 11.68 16.98
C LEU A 259 -2.41 10.96 17.80
N PRO A 260 -1.84 9.86 17.28
CA PRO A 260 -0.66 9.26 17.87
C PRO A 260 0.49 10.26 18.08
N ALA A 261 1.24 10.06 19.17
CA ALA A 261 2.25 11.02 19.62
C ALA A 261 3.38 11.25 18.60
N GLY A 262 3.81 10.22 17.86
CA GLY A 262 4.80 10.35 16.80
C GLY A 262 4.29 11.20 15.64
N LEU A 263 3.09 10.90 15.14
CA LEU A 263 2.43 11.64 14.06
C LEU A 263 2.19 13.11 14.38
N THR A 264 1.95 13.46 15.64
CA THR A 264 1.74 14.85 16.09
C THR A 264 2.97 15.74 15.86
N ARG A 265 4.17 15.15 15.81
CA ARG A 265 5.44 15.86 15.61
C ARG A 265 5.76 16.13 14.14
N LEU A 266 5.04 15.48 13.22
CA LEU A 266 5.30 15.61 11.80
C LEU A 266 4.59 16.85 11.22
N PRO A 267 5.23 17.56 10.27
CA PRO A 267 4.52 18.50 9.41
C PRO A 267 3.30 17.82 8.78
N ARG A 268 2.14 18.50 8.82
CA ARG A 268 0.85 17.91 8.46
C ARG A 268 0.13 18.73 7.41
N THR A 269 -0.45 18.04 6.42
CA THR A 269 -1.37 18.61 5.44
C THR A 269 -2.66 17.79 5.41
N THR A 270 -3.80 18.44 5.28
CA THR A 270 -5.10 17.79 5.16
C THR A 270 -5.67 18.04 3.77
N LEU A 271 -6.21 16.99 3.14
CA LEU A 271 -6.90 17.08 1.86
C LEU A 271 -8.38 16.72 2.03
N PRO A 272 -9.30 17.48 1.42
CA PRO A 272 -10.74 17.24 1.56
C PRO A 272 -11.15 15.94 0.84
N LEU A 273 -12.30 15.38 1.25
CA LEU A 273 -12.91 14.28 0.49
C LEU A 273 -13.39 14.82 -0.86
N MET A 274 -12.87 14.24 -1.94
CA MET A 274 -13.29 14.60 -3.29
C MET A 274 -14.57 13.85 -3.67
N PRO A 275 -15.54 14.53 -4.32
CA PRO A 275 -16.84 13.95 -4.66
C PRO A 275 -16.80 13.04 -5.89
N ARG A 276 -15.68 12.99 -6.62
CA ARG A 276 -15.49 12.18 -7.83
C ARG A 276 -14.08 11.62 -7.87
N SER A 277 -13.91 10.52 -8.59
CA SER A 277 -12.58 9.96 -8.88
C SER A 277 -11.71 10.96 -9.65
N LEU A 278 -10.43 11.00 -9.28
CA LEU A 278 -9.44 11.92 -9.84
C LEU A 278 -8.84 11.36 -11.13
N LEU A 279 -9.61 11.37 -12.21
CA LEU A 279 -9.18 10.88 -13.53
C LEU A 279 -8.75 12.04 -14.43
N GLY A 280 -7.53 11.97 -14.95
CA GLY A 280 -6.93 12.95 -15.84
C GLY A 280 -6.35 14.19 -15.14
N ALA A 281 -5.46 14.89 -15.85
CA ALA A 281 -4.70 16.03 -15.32
C ALA A 281 -5.58 17.16 -14.75
N ASN A 282 -6.73 17.44 -15.35
CA ASN A 282 -7.62 18.51 -14.88
C ASN A 282 -8.24 18.22 -13.51
N ALA A 283 -8.62 16.96 -13.25
CA ALA A 283 -9.15 16.57 -11.94
C ALA A 283 -8.06 16.64 -10.86
N LEU A 284 -6.83 16.23 -11.19
CA LEU A 284 -5.66 16.33 -10.31
C LEU A 284 -5.30 17.78 -9.97
N ARG A 285 -5.37 18.71 -10.94
CA ARG A 285 -5.18 20.15 -10.70
C ARG A 285 -6.24 20.71 -9.75
N ALA A 286 -7.50 20.29 -9.92
CA ALA A 286 -8.59 20.72 -9.03
C ALA A 286 -8.41 20.20 -7.59
N PHE A 287 -7.91 18.97 -7.43
CA PHE A 287 -7.62 18.35 -6.14
C PHE A 287 -6.63 19.16 -5.30
N ILE A 288 -5.51 19.58 -5.88
CA ILE A 288 -4.47 20.36 -5.17
C ILE A 288 -4.96 21.78 -4.83
N ARG A 289 -5.76 22.40 -5.71
CA ARG A 289 -6.26 23.78 -5.49
C ARG A 289 -7.34 23.86 -4.41
N GLY A 290 -7.84 22.73 -3.90
CA GLY A 290 -8.94 22.71 -2.93
C GLY A 290 -10.26 23.25 -3.51
N ASN A 291 -10.35 23.37 -4.83
CA ASN A 291 -11.57 23.83 -5.48
C ASN A 291 -12.60 22.71 -5.42
N SER A 292 -13.53 22.82 -4.48
CA SER A 292 -14.82 22.13 -4.56
C SER A 292 -15.52 22.65 -5.81
N VAL A 293 -15.35 21.94 -6.93
CA VAL A 293 -16.15 22.21 -8.13
C VAL A 293 -17.60 22.09 -7.69
N ALA A 294 -18.35 23.18 -7.75
CA ALA A 294 -19.76 23.20 -7.41
C ALA A 294 -20.46 22.03 -8.12
N LEU A 295 -20.88 21.03 -7.34
CA LEU A 295 -21.57 19.88 -7.88
C LEU A 295 -23.01 20.30 -8.14
N SER A 296 -23.46 20.19 -9.38
CA SER A 296 -24.86 19.90 -9.62
C SER A 296 -25.12 18.50 -9.05
N VAL A 297 -25.81 18.41 -7.92
CA VAL A 297 -26.30 17.12 -7.41
C VAL A 297 -27.28 16.60 -8.47
N GLY A 298 -26.82 15.64 -9.28
CA GLY A 298 -27.72 14.91 -10.16
C GLY A 298 -28.77 14.21 -9.31
N ARG A 299 -30.01 14.07 -9.82
CA ARG A 299 -31.03 13.29 -9.13
C ARG A 299 -30.46 11.91 -8.77
N PRO A 300 -30.70 11.40 -7.55
CA PRO A 300 -30.24 10.07 -7.18
C PRO A 300 -30.75 9.06 -8.21
N GLN A 301 -29.82 8.45 -8.95
CA GLN A 301 -30.17 7.27 -9.75
C GLN A 301 -30.48 6.18 -8.75
N GLN A 302 -31.71 5.67 -8.76
CA GLN A 302 -32.05 4.45 -8.04
C GLN A 302 -31.20 3.32 -8.62
N SER A 303 -30.11 2.98 -7.93
CA SER A 303 -29.44 1.71 -8.13
C SER A 303 -30.44 0.62 -7.74
N GLY A 304 -30.50 -0.47 -8.51
CA GLY A 304 -31.35 -1.61 -8.18
C GLY A 304 -31.10 -2.09 -6.74
N THR A 305 -32.13 -2.67 -6.12
CA THR A 305 -32.01 -3.25 -4.77
C THR A 305 -30.96 -4.36 -4.78
N LEU A 306 -29.84 -4.12 -4.11
CA LEU A 306 -28.83 -5.15 -3.84
C LEU A 306 -29.33 -6.04 -2.69
N PRO A 307 -28.99 -7.35 -2.69
CA PRO A 307 -29.29 -8.23 -1.57
C PRO A 307 -28.69 -7.68 -0.27
N THR A 308 -29.42 -7.84 0.83
CA THR A 308 -28.96 -7.43 2.15
C THR A 308 -28.06 -8.49 2.76
N LEU A 309 -27.22 -8.11 3.73
CA LEU A 309 -26.47 -9.08 4.53
C LEU A 309 -27.41 -10.08 5.22
N ASP A 310 -28.59 -9.62 5.65
CA ASP A 310 -29.59 -10.47 6.28
C ASP A 310 -30.12 -11.56 5.32
N GLY A 311 -30.38 -11.21 4.06
CA GLY A 311 -30.75 -12.18 3.03
C GLY A 311 -29.66 -13.22 2.76
N LEU A 312 -28.38 -12.81 2.76
CA LEU A 312 -27.26 -13.74 2.70
C LEU A 312 -27.24 -14.68 3.91
N VAL A 313 -27.54 -14.17 5.11
CA VAL A 313 -27.61 -15.01 6.31
C VAL A 313 -28.76 -16.02 6.22
N ASP A 314 -29.90 -15.66 5.64
CA ASP A 314 -31.00 -16.60 5.43
C ASP A 314 -30.62 -17.74 4.48
N GLU A 315 -29.89 -17.44 3.40
CA GLU A 315 -29.34 -18.46 2.50
C GLU A 315 -28.37 -19.41 3.22
N LEU A 316 -27.48 -18.85 4.06
CA LEU A 316 -26.54 -19.62 4.87
C LEU A 316 -27.25 -20.47 5.92
N ALA A 317 -28.30 -19.95 6.55
CA ALA A 317 -29.13 -20.67 7.52
C ALA A 317 -29.89 -21.82 6.85
N ALA A 318 -30.42 -21.62 5.65
CA ALA A 318 -31.12 -22.65 4.88
C ALA A 318 -30.21 -23.83 4.49
N ALA A 319 -28.91 -23.58 4.29
CA ALA A 319 -27.91 -24.64 4.06
C ALA A 319 -27.64 -25.50 5.32
N GLY A 320 -28.00 -25.00 6.52
CA GLY A 320 -27.98 -25.73 7.79
C GLY A 320 -26.60 -25.85 8.46
N ARG A 321 -25.58 -26.35 7.75
CA ARG A 321 -24.19 -26.45 8.27
C ARG A 321 -23.17 -26.11 7.21
N GLY A 322 -22.08 -25.45 7.59
CA GLY A 322 -21.00 -25.11 6.66
C GLY A 322 -19.83 -24.39 7.30
N VAL A 323 -18.79 -24.18 6.51
CA VAL A 323 -17.63 -23.34 6.87
C VAL A 323 -17.78 -22.02 6.13
N ILE A 324 -17.78 -20.91 6.87
CA ILE A 324 -17.89 -19.55 6.32
C ILE A 324 -16.54 -18.87 6.47
N LEU A 325 -15.92 -18.50 5.35
CA LEU A 325 -14.62 -17.82 5.32
C LEU A 325 -14.79 -16.40 4.77
N THR A 326 -14.62 -15.39 5.62
CA THR A 326 -14.56 -13.99 5.18
C THR A 326 -13.14 -13.65 4.73
N MET A 327 -12.95 -13.43 3.42
CA MET A 327 -11.65 -13.11 2.82
C MET A 327 -11.61 -11.70 2.24
N GLY A 328 -10.41 -11.14 2.10
CA GLY A 328 -10.21 -9.76 1.61
C GLY A 328 -8.97 -9.07 2.19
N LYS A 329 -8.60 -7.91 1.62
CA LYS A 329 -7.45 -7.11 2.07
C LYS A 329 -7.61 -6.63 3.53
N GLY A 330 -6.51 -6.22 4.17
CA GLY A 330 -6.57 -5.70 5.54
C GLY A 330 -7.48 -4.47 5.65
N GLY A 331 -8.25 -4.36 6.73
CA GLY A 331 -9.07 -3.17 7.01
C GLY A 331 -10.36 -3.00 6.21
N VAL A 332 -10.75 -3.96 5.35
CA VAL A 332 -12.02 -3.93 4.59
C VAL A 332 -13.26 -4.31 5.41
N GLY A 333 -13.10 -4.65 6.69
CA GLY A 333 -14.21 -5.03 7.57
C GLY A 333 -14.50 -6.54 7.66
N LYS A 334 -13.55 -7.41 7.28
CA LYS A 334 -13.71 -8.88 7.37
C LYS A 334 -14.21 -9.34 8.75
N THR A 335 -13.53 -8.90 9.82
CA THR A 335 -13.87 -9.23 11.20
C THR A 335 -15.27 -8.76 11.56
N THR A 336 -15.66 -7.57 11.10
CA THR A 336 -16.99 -7.00 11.33
C THR A 336 -18.08 -7.81 10.63
N VAL A 337 -17.87 -8.18 9.36
CA VAL A 337 -18.83 -9.00 8.59
C VAL A 337 -18.92 -10.41 9.18
N ALA A 338 -17.80 -11.03 9.54
CA ALA A 338 -17.78 -12.34 10.18
C ALA A 338 -18.53 -12.34 11.52
N ALA A 339 -18.33 -11.31 12.34
CA ALA A 339 -19.05 -11.15 13.61
C ALA A 339 -20.55 -10.94 13.38
N ALA A 340 -20.94 -10.08 12.42
CA ALA A 340 -22.34 -9.84 12.10
C ALA A 340 -23.06 -11.11 11.61
N ILE A 341 -22.44 -11.89 10.72
CA ILE A 341 -22.97 -13.19 10.27
C ILE A 341 -23.09 -14.16 11.45
N ALA A 342 -22.07 -14.24 12.30
CA ALA A 342 -22.05 -15.16 13.42
C ALA A 342 -23.15 -14.86 14.45
N VAL A 343 -23.35 -13.57 14.79
CA VAL A 343 -24.45 -13.11 15.65
C VAL A 343 -25.80 -13.44 15.02
N ALA A 344 -26.00 -13.08 13.75
CA ALA A 344 -27.26 -13.26 13.05
C ALA A 344 -27.65 -14.74 12.89
N LEU A 345 -26.69 -15.66 12.73
CA LEU A 345 -26.94 -17.10 12.73
C LEU A 345 -27.24 -17.64 14.13
N ALA A 346 -26.55 -17.15 15.16
CA ALA A 346 -26.79 -17.55 16.55
C ALA A 346 -28.18 -17.12 17.04
N GLU A 347 -28.63 -15.91 16.67
CA GLU A 347 -29.97 -15.40 16.93
C GLU A 347 -31.07 -16.21 16.23
N ARG A 348 -30.76 -16.77 15.05
CA ARG A 348 -31.63 -17.74 14.35
C ARG A 348 -31.62 -19.14 14.99
N GLY A 349 -30.93 -19.32 16.12
CA GLY A 349 -30.91 -20.56 16.89
C GLY A 349 -29.86 -21.58 16.45
N PHE A 350 -28.98 -21.24 15.51
CA PHE A 350 -27.92 -22.15 15.08
C PHE A 350 -26.74 -22.12 16.07
N PRO A 351 -26.09 -23.27 16.33
CA PRO A 351 -24.82 -23.29 17.04
C PRO A 351 -23.72 -22.75 16.13
N VAL A 352 -23.07 -21.67 16.56
CA VAL A 352 -22.05 -20.97 15.77
C VAL A 352 -20.72 -20.96 16.52
N HIS A 353 -19.63 -21.21 15.80
CA HIS A 353 -18.28 -21.05 16.30
C HIS A 353 -17.51 -20.03 15.45
N LEU A 354 -17.29 -18.84 16.00
CA LEU A 354 -16.50 -17.78 15.38
C LEU A 354 -15.03 -17.93 15.79
N THR A 355 -14.13 -17.95 14.81
CA THR A 355 -12.68 -17.90 15.04
C THR A 355 -12.12 -16.61 14.46
N THR A 356 -11.27 -15.90 15.22
CA THR A 356 -10.61 -14.66 14.77
C THR A 356 -9.12 -14.66 15.10
N THR A 357 -8.32 -14.07 14.21
CA THR A 357 -6.90 -13.75 14.43
C THR A 357 -6.67 -12.27 14.75
N ASP A 358 -7.73 -11.47 14.81
CA ASP A 358 -7.66 -10.04 15.10
C ASP A 358 -7.47 -9.80 16.61
N PRO A 359 -6.33 -9.20 17.04
CA PRO A 359 -6.08 -8.89 18.44
C PRO A 359 -6.91 -7.70 18.93
N ALA A 360 -7.50 -6.89 18.04
CA ALA A 360 -8.33 -5.77 18.43
C ALA A 360 -9.65 -6.26 19.04
N ALA A 361 -10.03 -5.66 20.18
CA ALA A 361 -11.22 -5.97 20.96
C ALA A 361 -12.58 -5.80 20.25
N HIS A 362 -12.60 -5.61 18.93
CA HIS A 362 -13.80 -5.31 18.13
C HIS A 362 -14.84 -6.43 18.18
N VAL A 363 -14.46 -7.71 18.21
CA VAL A 363 -15.45 -8.80 18.29
C VAL A 363 -16.24 -8.73 19.61
N ALA A 364 -15.59 -8.39 20.72
CA ALA A 364 -16.26 -8.26 22.02
C ALA A 364 -17.15 -7.01 22.11
N ALA A 365 -16.78 -5.92 21.43
CA ALA A 365 -17.60 -4.71 21.37
C ALA A 365 -18.81 -4.83 20.42
N THR A 366 -18.74 -5.72 19.42
CA THR A 366 -19.83 -5.96 18.45
C THR A 366 -20.86 -6.95 19.02
N VAL A 367 -20.42 -7.87 19.88
CA VAL A 367 -21.27 -8.86 20.54
C VAL A 367 -21.67 -8.33 21.92
N ASN A 368 -22.62 -7.41 21.96
CA ASN A 368 -23.22 -6.96 23.23
C ASN A 368 -24.15 -8.07 23.78
N GLY A 369 -23.59 -9.06 24.46
CA GLY A 369 -24.34 -10.07 25.22
C GLY A 369 -23.76 -11.48 25.15
N GLU A 370 -23.97 -12.27 26.21
CA GLU A 370 -23.73 -13.71 26.18
C GLU A 370 -24.81 -14.37 25.31
N LEU A 371 -24.49 -14.61 24.02
CA LEU A 371 -25.32 -15.42 23.15
C LEU A 371 -25.01 -16.90 23.43
N PRO A 372 -25.94 -17.69 24.00
CA PRO A 372 -25.66 -19.06 24.45
C PRO A 372 -25.26 -20.01 23.32
N ASN A 373 -25.65 -19.69 22.09
CA ASN A 373 -25.35 -20.49 20.89
C ASN A 373 -24.11 -20.00 20.12
N LEU A 374 -23.39 -18.99 20.60
CA LEU A 374 -22.20 -18.44 19.93
C LEU A 374 -20.94 -18.71 20.77
N LYS A 375 -20.05 -19.55 20.23
CA LYS A 375 -18.71 -19.76 20.78
C LYS A 375 -17.69 -18.92 20.01
N ILE A 376 -16.79 -18.25 20.73
CA ILE A 376 -15.72 -17.44 20.13
C ILE A 376 -14.37 -18.02 20.51
N SER A 377 -13.49 -18.21 19.52
CA SER A 377 -12.09 -18.57 19.71
C SER A 377 -11.16 -17.53 19.10
N ARG A 378 -10.08 -17.22 19.81
CA ARG A 378 -9.01 -16.36 19.34
C ARG A 378 -7.79 -17.20 19.07
N ILE A 379 -7.17 -16.99 17.92
CA ILE A 379 -5.89 -17.58 17.56
C ILE A 379 -4.87 -16.45 17.60
N ASP A 380 -3.87 -16.57 18.46
CA ASP A 380 -2.73 -15.65 18.49
C ASP A 380 -1.77 -16.02 17.36
N PRO A 381 -1.55 -15.13 16.36
CA PRO A 381 -0.65 -15.44 15.25
C PRO A 381 0.85 -15.43 15.62
N GLY A 382 1.24 -14.97 16.83
CA GLY A 382 2.62 -14.97 17.31
C GLY A 382 3.46 -13.79 16.85
#